data_AF-A0A3D1V3K8-F1
#
_entry.id   AF-A0A3D1V3K8-F1
#
_cell.length_a   1.000
_cell.length_b   1.000
_cell.length_c   1.000
_cell.angle_alpha   90.00
_cell.angle_beta   90.00
_cell.angle_gamma   90.00
#
_symmetry.space_group_name_H-M   'P 1'
#
loop_
_entity.id
_entity.type
_entity.pdbx_description
1 polymer ?
#
loop_
_entity_poly.entity_id
_entity_poly.type
_entity_poly.pdbx_seq_one_letter_code
_entity_poly.pdbx_strand_id
1 'polypeptide(L)'
;AGTDVQRIDETIQAVMAELDKLRTTVVGEEELQRTKDLRKGRILMGMEDSRSVAGWIGSQELTFGEILTPEEVMDRIDAVDAESMLMLAQEYIREDWMSLAVVGPYDDEQRFRDQLTF
;
A
#
# COMPACT_ATOMS: atom_id res chain seq x y z
N ALA A 1 3.38 8.93 7.70
CA ALA A 1 3.93 10.01 6.86
C ALA A 1 4.78 10.94 7.72
N GLY A 2 5.85 11.53 7.19
CA GLY A 2 6.52 12.66 7.84
C GLY A 2 5.87 13.95 7.37
N THR A 3 5.41 14.80 8.29
CA THR A 3 4.68 16.04 7.99
C THR A 3 5.01 17.11 9.01
N ASP A 4 4.75 18.38 8.67
CA ASP A 4 4.88 19.49 9.61
C ASP A 4 3.87 19.34 10.76
N VAL A 5 4.26 19.74 11.97
CA VAL A 5 3.42 19.62 13.17
C VAL A 5 2.03 20.26 13.00
N GLN A 6 1.95 21.32 12.19
CA GLN A 6 0.72 22.06 11.92
C GLN A 6 -0.22 21.35 10.93
N ARG A 7 0.29 20.38 10.15
CA ARG A 7 -0.45 19.70 9.07
C ARG A 7 -0.84 18.27 9.41
N ILE A 8 -0.71 17.87 10.67
CA ILE A 8 -0.98 16.49 11.08
C ILE A 8 -2.44 16.09 10.84
N ASP A 9 -3.41 16.93 11.21
CA ASP A 9 -4.83 16.61 10.99
C ASP A 9 -5.16 16.55 9.51
N GLU A 10 -4.66 17.51 8.72
CA GLU A 10 -4.82 17.51 7.25
C GLU A 10 -4.24 16.23 6.64
N THR A 11 -3.09 15.78 7.14
CA THR A 11 -2.44 14.55 6.67
C THR A 11 -3.26 13.32 7.03
N ILE A 12 -3.79 13.22 8.26
CA ILE A 12 -4.62 12.11 8.69
C ILE A 12 -5.91 12.07 7.87
N GLN A 13 -6.61 13.20 7.75
CA GLN A 13 -7.84 13.34 6.99
C GLN A 13 -7.64 12.98 5.51
N ALA A 14 -6.54 13.43 4.88
CA ALA A 14 -6.25 13.09 3.49
C ALA A 14 -6.00 11.58 3.31
N VAL A 15 -5.29 10.94 4.23
CA VAL A 15 -5.08 9.48 4.19
C VAL A 15 -6.41 8.75 4.37
N MET A 16 -7.23 9.16 5.34
CA MET A 16 -8.55 8.57 5.58
C MET A 16 -9.48 8.71 4.37
N ALA A 17 -9.49 9.87 3.73
CA ALA A 17 -10.29 10.12 2.53
C ALA A 17 -9.86 9.23 1.34
N GLU A 18 -8.56 9.02 1.13
CA GLU A 18 -8.09 8.13 0.06
C GLU A 18 -8.35 6.65 0.38
N LEU A 19 -8.25 6.25 1.65
CA LEU A 19 -8.65 4.90 2.10
C LEU A 19 -10.15 4.67 1.89
N ASP A 20 -10.99 5.66 2.17
CA ASP A 20 -12.44 5.55 1.94
C ASP A 20 -12.75 5.46 0.45
N LYS A 21 -12.08 6.30 -0.36
CA LYS A 21 -12.21 6.28 -1.81
C LYS A 21 -11.85 4.93 -2.40
N LEU A 22 -10.80 4.27 -1.92
CA LEU A 22 -10.44 2.91 -2.35
C LEU A 22 -11.53 1.87 -2.04
N ARG A 23 -12.32 2.07 -0.98
CA ARG A 23 -13.42 1.17 -0.57
C ARG A 23 -14.73 1.44 -1.30
N THR A 24 -14.92 2.66 -1.79
CA THR A 24 -16.21 3.14 -2.32
C THR A 24 -16.18 3.42 -3.82
N THR A 25 -15.00 3.57 -4.42
CA THR A 25 -14.83 3.98 -5.81
C THR A 25 -13.92 3.00 -6.54
N VAL A 26 -14.39 2.51 -7.69
CA VAL A 26 -13.57 1.68 -8.59
C VAL A 26 -12.38 2.50 -9.11
N VAL A 27 -11.17 1.95 -9.03
CA VAL A 27 -9.96 2.60 -9.53
C VAL A 27 -10.03 2.73 -11.05
N GLY A 28 -9.69 3.92 -11.56
CA GLY A 28 -9.67 4.15 -13.01
C GLY A 28 -8.61 3.31 -13.72
N GLU A 29 -8.92 2.86 -14.93
CA GLU A 29 -8.05 2.00 -15.73
C GLU A 29 -6.65 2.60 -15.94
N GLU A 30 -6.56 3.91 -16.25
CA GLU A 30 -5.29 4.61 -16.43
C GLU A 30 -4.45 4.61 -15.15
N GLU A 31 -5.07 4.86 -14.00
CA GLU A 31 -4.37 4.88 -12.72
C GLU A 31 -3.89 3.49 -12.32
N LEU A 32 -4.73 2.47 -12.53
CA LEU A 32 -4.38 1.08 -12.30
C LEU A 32 -3.21 0.66 -13.20
N GLN A 33 -3.29 0.93 -14.50
CA GLN A 33 -2.24 0.58 -15.44
C GLN A 33 -0.91 1.28 -15.10
N ARG A 34 -0.95 2.59 -14.83
CA ARG A 34 0.24 3.35 -14.40
C ARG A 34 0.86 2.77 -13.13
N THR A 35 0.04 2.31 -12.20
CA THR A 35 0.52 1.70 -10.95
C THR A 35 1.15 0.33 -11.20
N LYS A 36 0.54 -0.50 -12.05
CA LYS A 36 1.12 -1.79 -12.48
C LYS A 36 2.48 -1.57 -13.13
N ASP A 37 2.58 -0.65 -14.07
CA ASP A 37 3.84 -0.35 -14.78
C ASP A 37 4.92 0.18 -13.83
N LEU A 38 4.56 1.06 -12.89
CA LEU A 38 5.48 1.51 -11.84
C LEU A 38 6.01 0.34 -11.00
N ARG A 39 5.15 -0.62 -10.63
CA ARG A 39 5.56 -1.79 -9.85
C ARG A 39 6.46 -2.72 -10.64
N LYS A 40 6.12 -3.04 -11.88
CA LYS A 40 6.96 -3.86 -12.78
C LYS A 40 8.33 -3.21 -13.00
N GLY A 41 8.36 -1.90 -13.26
CA GLY A 41 9.61 -1.14 -13.39
C GLY A 41 10.51 -1.21 -12.14
N ARG A 42 9.92 -1.12 -10.95
CA ARG A 42 10.67 -1.26 -9.68
C ARG A 42 11.26 -2.66 -9.48
N ILE A 43 10.55 -3.71 -9.89
CA ILE A 43 11.07 -5.08 -9.83
C ILE A 43 12.31 -5.19 -10.72
N LEU A 44 12.22 -4.72 -11.97
CA LEU A 44 13.34 -4.79 -12.92
C LEU A 44 14.58 -4.02 -12.43
N MET A 45 14.40 -2.80 -11.92
CA MET A 45 15.51 -2.02 -11.34
C MET A 45 16.12 -2.72 -10.10
N GLY A 46 15.32 -3.48 -9.35
CA GLY A 46 15.80 -4.27 -8.21
C GLY A 46 16.65 -5.49 -8.60
N MET A 47 16.73 -5.85 -9.89
CA MET A 47 17.50 -7.00 -10.37
C MET A 47 18.88 -6.63 -10.92
N GLU A 48 19.34 -5.39 -10.72
CA GLU A 48 20.60 -4.88 -11.29
C GLU A 48 21.86 -5.34 -10.52
N ASP A 49 21.74 -5.69 -9.25
CA ASP A 49 22.86 -6.13 -8.42
C ASP A 49 22.61 -7.50 -7.76
N SER A 50 23.67 -8.29 -7.63
CA SER A 50 23.60 -9.67 -7.15
C SER A 50 23.14 -9.79 -5.69
N ARG A 51 23.33 -8.76 -4.86
CA ARG A 51 22.85 -8.76 -3.48
C ARG A 51 21.33 -8.59 -3.46
N SER A 52 20.77 -7.69 -4.26
CA SER A 52 19.32 -7.50 -4.37
C SER A 52 18.64 -8.75 -4.94
N VAL A 53 19.24 -9.40 -5.95
CA VAL A 53 18.76 -10.68 -6.48
C VAL A 53 18.80 -11.79 -5.41
N ALA A 54 19.88 -11.88 -4.64
CA ALA A 54 19.96 -12.84 -3.54
C ALA A 54 18.90 -12.57 -2.45
N GLY A 55 18.62 -11.30 -2.14
CA GLY A 55 17.55 -10.90 -1.23
C GLY A 55 16.16 -11.27 -1.75
N TRP A 56 15.91 -11.07 -3.04
CA TRP A 56 14.66 -11.48 -3.71
C TRP A 56 14.42 -12.98 -3.57
N ILE A 57 15.41 -13.80 -3.92
CA ILE A 57 15.30 -15.27 -3.85
C ILE A 57 15.14 -15.72 -2.39
N GLY A 58 16.01 -15.24 -1.50
CA GLY A 58 16.01 -15.66 -0.10
C GLY A 58 14.74 -15.29 0.65
N SER A 59 14.20 -14.09 0.41
CA SER A 59 12.95 -13.67 1.05
C SER A 59 11.74 -14.50 0.59
N GLN A 60 11.67 -14.84 -0.70
CA GLN A 60 10.61 -15.68 -1.23
C GLN A 60 10.66 -17.11 -0.67
N GLU A 61 11.84 -17.74 -0.72
CA GLU A 61 12.01 -19.10 -0.18
C GLU A 61 11.65 -19.16 1.32
N LEU A 62 12.12 -18.20 2.11
CA LEU A 62 11.88 -18.18 3.55
C LEU A 62 10.42 -17.86 3.92
N THR A 63 9.72 -17.07 3.11
CA THR A 63 8.35 -16.62 3.42
C THR A 63 7.30 -17.55 2.83
N PHE A 64 7.52 -18.04 1.61
CA PHE A 64 6.52 -18.75 0.81
C PHE A 64 6.93 -20.19 0.43
N GLY A 65 8.21 -20.54 0.53
CA GLY A 65 8.72 -21.85 0.08
C GLY A 65 8.62 -22.06 -1.44
N GLU A 66 8.47 -20.97 -2.19
CA GLU A 66 8.38 -20.93 -3.65
C GLU A 66 9.14 -19.69 -4.12
N ILE A 67 9.94 -19.84 -5.18
CA ILE A 67 10.68 -18.74 -5.79
C ILE A 67 10.06 -18.47 -7.16
N LEU A 68 9.43 -17.31 -7.30
CA LEU A 68 8.92 -16.84 -8.59
C LEU A 68 9.98 -16.04 -9.33
N THR A 69 9.99 -16.17 -10.66
CA THR A 69 10.76 -15.29 -11.54
C THR A 69 10.16 -13.89 -11.55
N PRO A 70 10.95 -12.84 -11.88
CA PRO A 70 10.41 -11.51 -12.11
C PRO A 70 9.24 -11.52 -13.10
N GLU A 71 9.33 -12.30 -14.18
CA GLU A 71 8.29 -12.44 -15.19
C GLU A 71 6.99 -13.01 -14.62
N GLU A 72 7.06 -14.08 -13.83
CA GLU A 72 5.87 -14.68 -13.19
C GLU A 72 5.19 -13.70 -12.22
N VAL A 73 5.97 -12.88 -11.51
CA VAL A 73 5.40 -11.84 -10.65
C VAL A 73 4.77 -10.72 -11.48
N MET A 74 5.38 -10.33 -12.60
CA MET A 74 4.81 -9.34 -13.51
C MET A 74 3.48 -9.82 -14.11
N ASP A 75 3.38 -11.08 -14.49
CA ASP A 75 2.12 -11.67 -14.99
C ASP A 75 1.02 -11.64 -13.93
N ARG A 76 1.36 -11.94 -12.66
CA ARG A 76 0.41 -11.81 -11.54
C ARG A 76 -0.03 -10.37 -11.30
N ILE A 77 0.87 -9.39 -11.47
CA ILE A 77 0.53 -7.96 -11.38
C ILE A 77 -0.42 -7.55 -12.51
N ASP A 78 -0.17 -8.02 -13.73
CA ASP A 78 -0.99 -7.70 -14.89
C ASP A 78 -2.41 -8.29 -14.80
N ALA A 79 -2.56 -9.44 -14.14
CA ALA A 79 -3.85 -10.08 -13.87
C ALA A 79 -4.75 -9.33 -12.86
N VAL A 80 -4.24 -8.34 -12.12
CA VAL A 80 -5.05 -7.60 -11.13
C VAL A 80 -6.09 -6.71 -11.82
N ASP A 81 -7.37 -6.84 -11.51
CA ASP A 81 -8.43 -5.96 -12.00
C ASP A 81 -8.94 -4.98 -10.93
N ALA A 82 -9.68 -3.96 -11.38
CA ALA A 82 -10.15 -2.87 -10.52
C ALA A 82 -11.26 -3.33 -9.56
N GLU A 83 -12.07 -4.31 -9.97
CA GLU A 83 -13.11 -4.93 -9.18
C GLU A 83 -12.53 -5.70 -7.99
N SER A 84 -11.49 -6.51 -8.23
CA SER A 84 -10.75 -7.23 -7.20
C SER A 84 -10.12 -6.26 -6.21
N MET A 85 -9.58 -5.13 -6.68
CA MET A 85 -9.08 -4.09 -5.80
C MET A 85 -10.17 -3.53 -4.89
N LEU A 86 -11.35 -3.21 -5.42
CA LEU A 86 -12.47 -2.70 -4.64
C LEU A 86 -12.94 -3.73 -3.59
N MET A 87 -13.07 -5.00 -3.99
CA MET A 87 -13.46 -6.08 -3.07
C MET A 87 -12.45 -6.24 -1.93
N LEU A 88 -11.15 -6.28 -2.23
CA LEU A 88 -10.10 -6.40 -1.21
C LEU A 88 -10.04 -5.15 -0.34
N ALA A 89 -10.23 -3.95 -0.89
CA ALA A 89 -10.29 -2.72 -0.11
C ALA A 89 -11.44 -2.78 0.92
N GLN A 90 -12.62 -3.26 0.52
CA GLN A 90 -13.75 -3.45 1.42
C GLN A 90 -13.50 -4.53 2.49
N GLU A 91 -12.76 -5.58 2.15
CA GLU A 91 -12.42 -6.67 3.07
C GLU A 91 -11.39 -6.26 4.14
N TYR A 92 -10.32 -5.57 3.73
CA TYR A 92 -9.16 -5.31 4.60
C TYR A 92 -9.14 -3.91 5.21
N ILE A 93 -9.68 -2.91 4.53
CA ILE A 93 -9.71 -1.55 5.06
C ILE A 93 -10.97 -1.40 5.91
N ARG A 94 -10.84 -1.72 7.20
CA ARG A 94 -11.93 -1.67 8.16
C ARG A 94 -11.59 -0.78 9.33
N GLU A 95 -12.57 -0.01 9.77
CA GLU A 95 -12.43 0.95 10.88
C GLU A 95 -11.99 0.25 12.18
N ASP A 96 -12.53 -0.94 12.45
CA ASP A 96 -12.19 -1.75 13.64
C ASP A 96 -10.75 -2.28 13.64
N TRP A 97 -10.06 -2.24 12.50
CA TRP A 97 -8.68 -2.71 12.33
C TRP A 97 -7.65 -1.57 12.25
N MET A 98 -8.11 -0.32 12.29
CA MET A 98 -7.22 0.82 12.18
C MET A 98 -6.38 1.02 13.44
N SER A 99 -5.11 1.37 13.21
CA SER A 99 -4.18 1.76 14.26
C SER A 99 -3.31 2.90 13.76
N LEU A 100 -3.11 3.90 14.62
CA LEU A 100 -2.30 5.07 14.33
C LEU A 100 -1.18 5.20 15.36
N ALA A 101 0.04 5.29 14.87
CA ALA A 101 1.21 5.64 15.69
C ALA A 101 1.66 7.05 15.31
N VAL A 102 1.64 7.97 16.28
CA VAL A 102 2.10 9.35 16.12
C VAL A 102 3.33 9.57 16.99
N VAL A 103 4.37 10.15 16.40
CA VAL A 103 5.58 10.57 17.11
C VAL A 103 5.78 12.06 16.89
N GLY A 104 5.80 12.83 17.98
CA GLY A 104 5.94 14.28 17.94
C GLY A 104 5.49 14.94 19.25
N PRO A 105 5.46 16.28 19.30
CA PRO A 105 5.08 17.03 20.49
C PRO A 105 3.54 17.07 20.64
N TYR A 106 2.93 15.91 20.92
CA TYR A 106 1.48 15.77 21.07
C TYR A 106 1.14 15.01 22.34
N ASP A 107 0.17 15.55 23.08
CA ASP A 107 -0.22 15.03 24.40
C ASP A 107 -1.68 14.54 24.44
N ASP A 108 -2.40 14.66 23.32
CA ASP A 108 -3.83 14.33 23.21
C ASP A 108 -4.05 13.22 22.17
N GLU A 109 -4.20 11.99 22.66
CA GLU A 109 -4.51 10.82 21.83
C GLU A 109 -5.93 10.88 21.25
N GLN A 110 -6.90 11.39 22.02
CA GLN A 110 -8.31 11.34 21.65
C GLN A 110 -8.58 12.14 20.38
N ARG A 111 -7.94 13.31 20.25
CA ARG A 111 -7.97 14.13 19.04
C ARG A 111 -7.67 13.35 17.76
N PHE A 112 -6.73 12.40 17.80
CA PHE A 112 -6.36 11.62 16.62
C PHE A 112 -7.24 10.39 16.45
N ARG A 113 -7.68 9.77 17.55
CA ARG A 113 -8.61 8.64 17.52
C ARG A 113 -9.93 8.99 16.85
N ASP A 114 -10.45 10.18 17.13
CA ASP A 114 -11.71 10.66 16.55
C ASP A 114 -11.64 10.88 15.02
N GLN A 115 -10.42 10.92 14.46
CA GLN A 115 -10.20 11.07 13.01
C GLN A 115 -10.09 9.71 12.28
N LEU A 116 -10.03 8.59 13.00
CA LEU A 116 -9.93 7.24 12.42
C LEU A 116 -11.30 6.62 12.17
N THR A 117 -12.18 7.40 11.52
CA THR A 117 -13.52 6.97 11.09
C THR A 117 -13.67 7.26 9.61
N PHE A 118 -14.50 6.46 8.95
CA PHE A 118 -14.99 6.74 7.60
C PHE A 118 -16.26 7.58 7.62
#